data_AF-A0AB36F781-F1
#
_entry.id   AF-A0AB36F781-F1
#
_cell.length_a   1.000
_cell.length_b   1.000
_cell.length_c   1.000
_cell.angle_alpha   90.00
_cell.angle_beta   90.00
_cell.angle_gamma   90.00
#
_symmetry.space_group_name_H-M   'P 1'
#
loop_
_entity.id
_entity.type
_entity.pdbx_description
1 polymer ?
#
loop_
_entity_poly.entity_id
_entity_poly.type
_entity_poly.pdbx_seq_one_letter_code
_entity_poly.pdbx_strand_id
1 'polypeptide(L)'
;MERFTEDLARLDHFILRALRFQAMALAFLMLGLLPGIVGFYMLEGLGWHEATLNALSMLGSVSLAHPPSSLAGKYFAALYGLFLDSVFLVALGVVVTPFAHRLLHRWNLAND
;
A
#
# COMPACT_ATOMS: atom_id res chain seq x y z
N MET A 1 27.53 -23.00 -23.88
CA MET A 1 26.31 -23.14 -23.06
C MET A 1 26.46 -22.42 -21.71
N GLU A 2 27.09 -21.22 -21.67
CA GLU A 2 27.42 -20.53 -20.41
C GLU A 2 26.65 -19.20 -20.21
N ARG A 3 26.11 -18.59 -21.27
CA ARG A 3 25.38 -17.32 -21.18
C ARG A 3 24.01 -17.41 -20.49
N PHE A 4 23.40 -18.59 -20.44
CA PHE A 4 22.07 -18.76 -19.82
C PHE A 4 22.13 -18.79 -18.28
N THR A 5 23.29 -19.12 -17.69
CA THR A 5 23.43 -19.23 -16.23
C THR A 5 23.72 -17.88 -15.56
N GLU A 6 24.39 -16.94 -16.25
CA GLU A 6 24.59 -15.56 -15.77
C GLU A 6 23.30 -14.73 -15.76
N ASP A 7 22.39 -14.97 -16.72
CA ASP A 7 21.13 -14.23 -16.82
C ASP A 7 20.14 -14.58 -15.70
N LEU A 8 20.15 -15.84 -15.24
CA LEU A 8 19.35 -16.32 -14.11
C LEU A 8 19.82 -15.70 -12.78
N ALA A 9 21.14 -15.63 -12.55
CA ALA A 9 21.71 -15.02 -11.34
C ALA A 9 21.38 -13.52 -11.19
N ARG A 10 21.15 -12.82 -12.31
CA ARG A 10 20.76 -11.40 -12.36
C ARG A 10 19.28 -11.16 -12.06
N LEU A 11 18.40 -12.10 -12.44
CA LEU A 11 16.96 -12.04 -12.16
C LEU A 11 16.66 -12.26 -10.68
N ASP A 12 17.33 -13.21 -10.04
CA ASP A 12 17.09 -13.54 -8.63
C ASP A 12 17.38 -12.37 -7.69
N HIS A 13 18.46 -11.63 -7.93
CA HIS A 13 18.82 -10.44 -7.16
C HIS A 13 17.81 -9.30 -7.37
N PHE A 14 17.28 -9.15 -8.59
CA PHE A 14 16.25 -8.17 -8.90
C PHE A 14 14.92 -8.55 -8.25
N ILE A 15 14.51 -9.82 -8.31
CA ILE A 15 13.29 -10.34 -7.67
C ILE A 15 13.36 -10.15 -6.16
N LEU A 16 14.48 -10.51 -5.53
CA LEU A 16 14.66 -10.33 -4.09
C LEU A 16 14.58 -8.85 -3.69
N ARG A 17 15.16 -7.95 -4.50
CA ARG A 17 15.04 -6.50 -4.28
C ARG A 17 13.59 -6.07 -4.43
N ALA A 18 12.91 -6.44 -5.51
CA ALA A 18 11.50 -6.10 -5.74
C ALA A 18 10.61 -6.60 -4.59
N LEU A 19 10.77 -7.86 -4.16
CA LEU A 19 10.03 -8.43 -3.02
C LEU A 19 10.23 -7.64 -1.73
N ARG A 20 11.45 -7.15 -1.45
CA ARG A 20 11.70 -6.27 -0.29
C ARG A 20 10.91 -4.96 -0.38
N PHE A 21 10.86 -4.33 -1.55
CA PHE A 21 10.03 -3.14 -1.76
C PHE A 21 8.54 -3.45 -1.60
N GLN A 22 8.06 -4.59 -2.12
CA GLN A 22 6.67 -5.03 -1.93
C GLN A 22 6.34 -5.24 -0.45
N ALA A 23 7.22 -5.94 0.29
CA ALA A 23 7.03 -6.19 1.72
C ALA A 23 7.02 -4.88 2.52
N MET A 24 7.89 -3.92 2.17
CA MET A 24 7.94 -2.61 2.81
C MET A 24 6.68 -1.79 2.53
N ALA A 25 6.19 -1.78 1.28
CA ALA A 25 4.94 -1.13 0.91
C ALA A 25 3.74 -1.74 1.65
N LEU A 26 3.67 -3.08 1.74
CA LEU A 26 2.63 -3.78 2.48
C LEU A 26 2.67 -3.45 3.97
N ALA A 27 3.85 -3.46 4.59
CA ALA A 27 4.00 -3.09 6.00
C ALA A 27 3.54 -1.65 6.26
N PHE A 28 3.88 -0.72 5.36
CA PHE A 28 3.46 0.66 5.44
C PHE A 28 1.94 0.83 5.31
N LEU A 29 1.29 0.12 4.37
CA LEU A 29 -0.17 0.08 4.24
C LEU A 29 -0.84 -0.45 5.51
N MET A 30 -0.32 -1.56 6.07
CA MET A 30 -0.87 -2.15 7.30
C MET A 30 -0.76 -1.19 8.49
N LEU A 31 0.34 -0.45 8.60
CA LEU A 31 0.49 0.59 9.63
C LEU A 31 -0.49 1.75 9.41
N GLY A 32 -0.68 2.19 8.16
CA GLY A 32 -1.65 3.22 7.82
C GLY A 32 -3.10 2.81 8.06
N LEU A 33 -3.39 1.51 8.10
CA LEU A 33 -4.72 0.97 8.37
C LEU A 33 -5.13 1.05 9.86
N LEU A 34 -4.15 0.95 10.77
CA LEU A 34 -4.39 0.88 12.22
C LEU A 34 -5.20 2.06 12.77
N PRO A 35 -4.93 3.33 12.39
CA PRO A 35 -5.74 4.47 12.83
C PRO A 35 -7.21 4.34 12.42
N GLY A 36 -7.50 3.75 11.26
CA GLY A 36 -8.86 3.47 10.80
C GLY A 36 -9.60 2.52 11.73
N ILE A 37 -8.96 1.40 12.06
CA ILE A 37 -9.52 0.38 12.96
C ILE A 37 -9.81 1.00 14.33
N VAL A 38 -8.83 1.73 14.90
CA VAL A 38 -8.99 2.36 16.21
C VAL A 38 -10.08 3.45 16.18
N GLY A 39 -10.11 4.28 15.13
CA GLY A 39 -11.09 5.35 15.02
C GLY A 39 -12.52 4.84 14.87
N PHE A 40 -12.75 3.82 14.03
CA PHE A 40 -14.08 3.20 13.90
C PHE A 40 -14.51 2.47 15.17
N TYR A 41 -13.58 1.82 15.87
CA TYR A 41 -13.84 1.19 17.16
C TYR A 41 -14.26 2.23 18.22
N MET A 42 -13.54 3.36 18.31
CA MET A 42 -13.78 4.37 19.36
C MET A 42 -14.94 5.32 19.05
N LEU A 43 -15.11 5.75 17.79
CA LEU A 43 -16.08 6.80 17.43
C LEU A 43 -17.45 6.25 17.03
N GLU A 44 -17.51 5.06 16.47
CA GLU A 44 -18.76 4.42 16.05
C GLU A 44 -19.13 3.19 16.89
N GLY A 45 -18.28 2.83 17.88
CA GLY A 45 -18.56 1.70 18.78
C GLY A 45 -18.58 0.34 18.10
N LEU A 46 -17.97 0.23 16.91
CA LEU A 46 -17.94 -1.01 16.14
C LEU A 46 -17.05 -2.05 16.83
N GLY A 47 -17.39 -3.34 16.67
CA GLY A 47 -16.49 -4.42 17.10
C GLY A 47 -15.18 -4.40 16.31
N TRP A 48 -14.10 -4.96 16.86
CA TRP A 48 -12.78 -4.99 16.18
C TRP A 48 -12.83 -5.54 14.74
N HIS A 49 -13.66 -6.56 14.50
CA HIS A 49 -13.84 -7.15 13.18
C HIS A 49 -14.59 -6.22 12.22
N GLU A 50 -15.64 -5.54 12.69
CA GLU A 50 -16.40 -4.55 11.91
C GLU A 50 -15.57 -3.30 11.62
N ALA A 51 -14.81 -2.81 12.60
CA ALA A 51 -13.91 -1.70 12.46
C ALA A 51 -12.78 -2.00 11.45
N THR A 52 -12.23 -3.22 11.50
CA THR A 52 -11.25 -3.69 10.50
C THR A 52 -11.86 -3.76 9.11
N LEU A 53 -13.07 -4.32 8.99
CA LEU A 53 -13.78 -4.40 7.72
C LEU A 53 -14.03 -3.00 7.13
N ASN A 54 -14.50 -2.05 7.94
CA ASN A 54 -14.70 -0.66 7.50
C ASN A 54 -13.38 0.02 7.08
N ALA A 55 -12.31 -0.15 7.86
CA ALA A 55 -11.01 0.43 7.52
C ALA A 55 -10.46 -0.16 6.20
N LEU A 56 -10.65 -1.46 5.95
CA LEU A 56 -10.30 -2.12 4.69
C LEU A 56 -11.18 -1.64 3.53
N SER A 57 -12.48 -1.44 3.75
CA SER A 57 -13.38 -0.89 2.72
C SER A 57 -12.87 0.44 2.18
N MET A 58 -12.27 1.28 3.04
CA MET A 58 -11.72 2.58 2.64
C MET A 58 -10.46 2.49 1.78
N LEU A 59 -9.73 1.37 1.81
CA LEU A 59 -8.59 1.14 0.91
C LEU A 59 -9.06 0.73 -0.49
N GLY A 60 -10.26 0.16 -0.59
CA GLY A 60 -10.85 -0.29 -1.85
C GLY A 60 -11.94 0.64 -2.35
N SER A 61 -12.51 0.31 -3.50
CA SER A 61 -13.68 1.00 -4.06
C SER A 61 -15.01 0.48 -3.49
N VAL A 62 -14.96 -0.19 -2.33
CA VAL A 62 -16.13 -0.84 -1.73
C VAL A 62 -16.72 0.09 -0.68
N SER A 63 -18.04 0.24 -0.70
CA SER A 63 -18.75 1.02 0.31
C SER A 63 -18.49 0.50 1.73
N LEU A 64 -18.55 1.39 2.71
CA LEU A 64 -18.45 1.00 4.12
C LEU A 64 -19.61 0.08 4.48
N ALA A 65 -19.29 -1.07 5.09
CA ALA A 65 -20.29 -2.01 5.57
C ALA A 65 -21.16 -1.40 6.68
N HIS A 66 -20.54 -0.57 7.53
CA HIS A 66 -21.20 0.17 8.60
C HIS A 66 -20.93 1.66 8.46
N PRO A 67 -21.73 2.41 7.66
CA PRO A 67 -21.52 3.84 7.48
C PRO A 67 -21.61 4.62 8.81
N PRO A 68 -20.74 5.62 9.03
CA PRO A 68 -20.73 6.38 10.28
C PRO A 68 -22.07 7.10 10.51
N SER A 69 -22.64 6.85 11.69
CA SER A 69 -23.89 7.45 12.13
C SER A 69 -23.65 8.78 12.86
N SER A 70 -22.55 8.88 13.60
CA SER A 70 -22.21 10.04 14.43
C SER A 70 -21.62 11.18 13.61
N LEU A 71 -21.74 12.42 14.10
CA LEU A 71 -21.10 13.57 13.47
C LEU A 71 -19.57 13.42 13.46
N ALA A 72 -19.00 12.98 14.59
CA ALA A 72 -17.57 12.78 14.73
C ALA A 72 -17.04 11.70 13.78
N GLY A 73 -17.74 10.57 13.66
CA GLY A 73 -17.37 9.48 12.75
C GLY A 73 -17.44 9.87 11.29
N LYS A 74 -18.38 10.73 10.87
CA LYS A 74 -18.44 11.26 9.50
C LYS A 74 -17.21 12.12 9.18
N TYR A 75 -16.84 13.04 10.06
CA TYR A 75 -15.62 13.85 9.87
C TYR A 75 -14.36 12.99 9.91
N PHE A 76 -14.31 12.01 10.82
CA PHE A 76 -13.22 11.05 10.88
C PHE A 76 -13.08 10.28 9.56
N ALA A 77 -14.16 9.69 9.04
CA ALA A 77 -14.11 8.95 7.79
C ALA A 77 -13.66 9.83 6.61
N ALA A 78 -14.08 11.10 6.55
CA ALA A 78 -13.61 12.02 5.52
C ALA A 78 -12.10 12.31 5.61
N LEU A 79 -11.60 12.65 6.80
CA LEU A 79 -10.18 12.98 7.01
C LEU A 79 -9.29 11.74 6.89
N TYR A 80 -9.71 10.63 7.49
CA TYR A 80 -8.99 9.37 7.45
C TYR A 80 -8.95 8.79 6.04
N GLY A 81 -10.02 8.95 5.24
CA GLY A 81 -10.02 8.53 3.84
C GLY A 81 -8.93 9.25 3.03
N LEU A 82 -8.84 10.57 3.16
CA LEU A 82 -7.78 11.34 2.51
C LEU A 82 -6.37 10.90 2.95
N PHE A 83 -6.20 10.64 4.25
CA PHE A 83 -4.95 10.11 4.79
C PHE A 83 -4.62 8.73 4.20
N LEU A 84 -5.57 7.80 4.22
CA LEU A 84 -5.37 6.42 3.76
C LEU A 84 -5.09 6.36 2.26
N ASP A 85 -5.76 7.17 1.46
CA ASP A 85 -5.49 7.33 0.03
C ASP A 85 -4.07 7.86 -0.22
N SER A 86 -3.62 8.81 0.59
CA SER A 86 -2.25 9.33 0.51
C SER A 86 -1.21 8.25 0.86
N VAL A 87 -1.47 7.47 1.92
CA VAL A 87 -0.64 6.31 2.29
C VAL A 87 -0.59 5.29 1.15
N PHE A 88 -1.74 5.03 0.49
CA PHE A 88 -1.82 4.13 -0.65
C PHE A 88 -0.99 4.62 -1.85
N LEU A 89 -1.06 5.90 -2.19
CA LEU A 89 -0.25 6.48 -3.27
C LEU A 89 1.26 6.39 -2.98
N VAL A 90 1.66 6.64 -1.73
CA VAL A 90 3.06 6.47 -1.30
C VAL A 90 3.49 5.01 -1.43
N ALA A 91 2.67 4.07 -0.96
CA ALA A 91 2.94 2.64 -1.09
C ALA A 91 3.08 2.21 -2.57
N LEU A 92 2.23 2.73 -3.45
CA LEU A 92 2.33 2.50 -4.89
C LEU A 92 3.65 3.02 -5.48
N GLY A 93 4.10 4.20 -5.05
CA GLY A 93 5.42 4.73 -5.41
C GLY A 93 6.57 3.81 -4.99
N VAL A 94 6.52 3.26 -3.78
CA VAL A 94 7.51 2.29 -3.27
C VAL A 94 7.52 1.01 -4.12
N VAL A 95 6.35 0.50 -4.49
CA VAL A 95 6.19 -0.68 -5.38
C VAL A 95 6.81 -0.43 -6.76
N VAL A 96 6.61 0.77 -7.33
CA VAL A 96 7.08 1.10 -8.69
C VAL A 96 8.58 1.43 -8.73
N THR A 97 9.16 1.91 -7.63
CA THR A 97 10.57 2.34 -7.51
C THR A 97 11.59 1.39 -8.16
N PRO A 98 11.64 0.07 -7.85
CA PRO A 98 12.64 -0.82 -8.45
C PRO A 98 12.52 -0.95 -9.97
N PHE A 99 11.31 -0.80 -10.52
CA PHE A 99 11.05 -0.87 -11.97
C PHE A 99 11.46 0.43 -12.66
N ALA A 100 11.07 1.57 -12.09
CA ALA A 100 11.44 2.90 -12.61
C ALA A 100 12.97 3.07 -12.65
N HIS A 101 13.67 2.68 -11.58
CA HIS A 101 15.12 2.72 -11.51
C HIS A 101 15.79 1.83 -12.58
N ARG A 102 15.20 0.66 -12.88
CA ARG A 102 15.71 -0.24 -13.95
C ARG A 102 15.49 0.34 -15.34
N LEU A 103 14.34 0.97 -15.59
CA LEU A 103 14.03 1.59 -16.87
C LEU A 103 14.97 2.77 -17.16
N LEU A 104 15.18 3.64 -16.16
CA LEU A 104 16.09 4.80 -16.26
C LEU A 104 17.53 4.37 -16.56
N HIS A 105 18.05 3.36 -15.84
CA HIS A 105 19.39 2.84 -16.14
C HIS A 105 19.49 2.27 -17.55
N ARG A 106 18.47 1.57 -18.04
CA ARG A 106 18.46 1.01 -19.40
C ARG A 106 18.41 2.10 -20.47
N TRP A 107 17.68 3.19 -20.22
CA TRP A 107 17.61 4.33 -21.13
C TRP A 107 18.92 5.11 -21.19
N ASN A 108 19.57 5.37 -20.06
CA ASN A 108 20.88 6.04 -20.05
C ASN A 108 21.93 5.22 -20.80
N LEU A 109 21.97 3.90 -20.59
CA LEU A 109 22.88 3.00 -21.32
C LEU A 109 22.58 2.84 -22.81
N ALA A 110 21.39 3.22 -23.27
CA ALA A 110 21.02 3.16 -24.69
C ALA A 110 21.31 4.48 -25.43
N ASN A 111 21.60 5.55 -24.70
CA ASN A 111 21.91 6.88 -25.23
C ASN A 111 23.41 7.23 -25.16
N ASP A 112 24.24 6.30 -24.67
CA ASP A 112 25.70 6.28 -24.79
C ASP A 112 26.13 5.28 -25.89
#